data_AF-A0AAN5LCL7-F1
#
_entry.id   AF-A0AAN5LCL7-F1
#
_cell.length_a   1.000
_cell.length_b   1.000
_cell.length_c   1.000
_cell.angle_alpha   90.00
_cell.angle_beta   90.00
_cell.angle_gamma   90.00
#
_symmetry.space_group_name_H-M   'P 1'
#
loop_
_entity.id
_entity.type
_entity.pdbx_description
1 polymer ?
#
loop_
_entity_poly.entity_id
_entity_poly.type
_entity_poly.pdbx_seq_one_letter_code
_entity_poly.pdbx_strand_id
1 'polypeptide(L)' 'MWFQLAYYVAVLVASYFISAAIARSNQTSNAKPETADNWEFPQAQEGTAQCIFFGDCWTQDWFVLAYGNYRYASIKK' A
#
# COMPACT_ATOMS: atom_id res chain seq x y z
N MET A 1 42.46 21.45 -16.04
CA MET A 1 41.29 21.14 -16.89
C MET A 1 41.04 19.64 -17.00
N TRP A 2 42.03 18.82 -17.40
CA TRP A 2 41.85 17.36 -17.57
C TRP A 2 41.60 16.59 -16.25
N PHE A 3 42.28 16.96 -15.17
CA PHE A 3 42.12 16.33 -13.86
C PHE A 3 40.70 16.50 -13.30
N GLN A 4 40.11 17.67 -13.53
CA GLN A 4 38.73 17.99 -13.15
C GLN A 4 37.73 17.13 -13.94
N LEU A 5 37.98 16.93 -15.23
CA LEU A 5 37.14 16.09 -16.10
C LEU A 5 37.19 14.62 -15.66
N ALA A 6 38.37 14.10 -15.34
CA ALA A 6 38.54 12.73 -14.84
C ALA A 6 37.80 12.53 -13.50
N TYR A 7 37.86 13.51 -12.60
CA TYR A 7 37.14 13.48 -11.34
C TYR A 7 35.62 13.43 -11.54
N TYR A 8 35.06 14.28 -12.42
CA TYR A 8 33.61 14.26 -12.69
C TYR A 8 33.14 12.95 -13.33
N VAL A 9 33.93 12.40 -14.25
CA VAL A 9 33.62 11.09 -14.87
C VAL A 9 33.65 9.98 -13.82
N ALA A 10 34.64 9.97 -12.92
CA ALA A 10 34.71 8.98 -11.83
C ALA A 10 33.50 9.06 -10.88
N VAL A 11 33.07 10.28 -10.53
CA VAL A 11 31.87 10.50 -9.69
C VAL A 11 30.59 10.01 -10.39
N LEU A 12 30.45 10.26 -11.69
CA LEU A 12 29.30 9.79 -12.48
C LEU A 12 29.23 8.27 -12.51
N VAL A 13 30.36 7.61 -12.74
CA VAL A 13 30.45 6.14 -12.76
C VAL A 13 30.12 5.57 -11.39
N ALA A 14 30.68 6.13 -10.32
CA ALA A 14 30.37 5.72 -8.95
C ALA A 14 28.87 5.87 -8.63
N SER A 15 28.26 7.01 -9.00
CA SER A 15 26.84 7.25 -8.80
C SER A 15 25.98 6.25 -9.57
N TYR A 16 26.35 5.89 -10.80
CA TYR A 16 25.62 4.91 -11.60
C TYR A 16 25.58 3.54 -10.92
N PHE A 17 26.72 3.06 -10.41
CA PHE A 17 26.80 1.79 -9.71
C PHE A 17 26.03 1.79 -8.38
N ILE A 18 26.11 2.87 -7.61
CA ILE A 18 25.36 3.03 -6.35
C ILE A 18 23.86 3.05 -6.63
N SER A 19 23.41 3.84 -7.60
CA SER A 19 22.00 3.90 -7.99
C SER A 19 21.50 2.56 -8.53
N ALA A 20 22.29 1.84 -9.32
CA ALA A 20 21.91 0.51 -9.82
C ALA A 20 21.79 -0.53 -8.71
N ALA A 21 22.70 -0.50 -7.73
CA ALA A 21 22.66 -1.39 -6.56
C ALA A 21 21.45 -1.11 -5.66
N ILE A 22 21.15 0.17 -5.41
CA ILE A 22 20.03 0.58 -4.54
C ILE A 22 18.68 0.43 -5.26
N ALA A 23 18.61 0.72 -6.57
CA ALA A 23 17.37 0.60 -7.35
C ALA A 23 16.82 -0.83 -7.33
N ARG A 24 17.68 -1.86 -7.26
CA ARG A 24 17.25 -3.25 -7.12
C ARG A 24 16.64 -3.56 -5.74
N SER A 25 17.07 -2.87 -4.68
CA SER A 25 16.48 -2.96 -3.34
C SER A 25 15.09 -2.29 -3.27
N ASN A 26 14.90 -1.21 -4.03
CA ASN A 26 13.63 -0.48 -4.11
C ASN A 26 12.60 -1.09 -5.09
N GLN A 27 12.96 -2.16 -5.82
CA GLN A 27 11.98 -2.98 -6.52
C GLN A 27 11.27 -3.81 -5.46
N THR A 28 10.23 -3.21 -4.86
CA THR A 28 9.28 -3.78 -3.92
C THR A 28 8.71 -5.10 -4.45
N SER A 29 9.45 -6.19 -4.33
CA SER A 29 8.99 -7.49 -4.78
C SER A 29 8.26 -8.17 -3.62
N ASN A 30 6.95 -8.32 -3.78
CA ASN A 30 6.07 -9.17 -3.00
C ASN A 30 5.63 -8.63 -1.64
N ALA A 31 5.27 -7.34 -1.54
CA ALA A 31 4.22 -7.02 -0.57
C ALA A 31 2.98 -7.80 -1.03
N LYS A 32 2.66 -8.89 -0.32
CA LYS A 32 1.50 -9.72 -0.61
C LYS A 32 0.29 -8.78 -0.56
N PRO A 33 -0.57 -8.74 -1.59
CA PRO A 33 -1.73 -7.87 -1.56
C PRO A 33 -2.50 -8.17 -0.28
N GLU A 34 -2.69 -7.15 0.55
CA GLU A 34 -3.42 -7.25 1.81
C GLU A 34 -4.82 -7.80 1.52
N THR A 35 -5.08 -9.01 2.02
CA THR A 35 -6.37 -9.70 1.91
C THR A 35 -7.33 -9.18 2.97
N ALA A 36 -8.64 -9.39 2.76
CA ALA A 36 -9.71 -8.94 3.65
C ALA A 36 -9.49 -9.31 5.13
N ASP A 37 -8.81 -10.43 5.37
CA ASP A 37 -8.52 -10.95 6.71
C ASP A 37 -7.50 -10.13 7.51
N ASN A 38 -6.75 -9.22 6.85
CA ASN A 38 -5.76 -8.35 7.50
C ASN A 38 -6.33 -6.99 7.94
N TRP A 39 -7.61 -6.74 7.65
CA TRP A 39 -8.27 -5.50 8.05
C TRP A 39 -9.15 -5.77 9.28
N GLU A 40 -8.90 -5.02 10.35
CA GLU A 40 -9.80 -4.94 11.50
C GLU A 40 -11.06 -4.19 11.08
N PHE A 41 -11.97 -4.90 10.43
CA PHE A 41 -13.31 -4.39 10.19
C PHE A 41 -14.15 -4.50 11.46
N PRO A 42 -14.99 -3.50 11.76
CA PRO A 42 -16.06 -3.67 12.72
C PRO A 42 -16.97 -4.79 12.18
N GLN A 43 -16.85 -5.94 12.83
CA GLN A 43 -17.36 -7.24 12.43
C GLN A 43 -18.80 -7.21 11.89
N ALA A 44 -18.95 -7.52 10.60
CA ALA A 44 -20.20 -8.06 10.04
C ALA A 44 -20.23 -9.59 10.21
N GLN A 45 -19.97 -10.08 11.43
CA GLN A 45 -20.12 -11.50 11.73
C GLN A 45 -21.59 -11.89 11.57
N GLU A 46 -21.87 -12.97 10.81
CA GLU A 46 -23.22 -13.54 10.76
C GLU A 46 -23.66 -13.92 12.18
N GLY A 47 -24.61 -13.15 12.73
CA GLY A 47 -25.07 -13.29 14.11
C GLY A 47 -25.04 -12.01 14.96
N THR A 48 -24.45 -10.91 14.47
CA THR A 48 -24.51 -9.60 15.15
C THR A 48 -25.97 -9.10 15.19
N ALA A 49 -26.43 -8.70 16.37
CA ALA A 49 -27.81 -8.24 16.55
C ALA A 49 -28.12 -7.02 15.66
N GLN A 50 -29.22 -7.09 14.91
CA GLN A 50 -29.72 -5.97 14.13
C GLN A 50 -30.51 -5.02 15.04
N CYS A 51 -29.94 -3.85 15.31
CA CYS A 51 -30.61 -2.81 16.09
C CYS A 51 -31.57 -2.04 15.17
N ILE A 52 -32.85 -1.96 15.55
CA ILE A 52 -33.85 -1.13 14.87
C ILE A 52 -34.05 0.14 15.70
N PHE A 53 -33.72 1.29 15.12
CA PHE A 53 -33.86 2.59 15.77
C PHE A 53 -35.19 3.25 15.37
N PHE A 54 -35.87 3.85 16.35
CA PHE A 54 -37.02 4.72 16.12
C PHE A 54 -36.70 6.12 16.67
N GLY A 55 -36.75 7.14 15.80
CA GLY A 55 -36.36 8.52 16.14
C GLY A 55 -34.86 8.79 15.96
N ASP A 56 -34.40 9.96 16.43
CA ASP A 56 -33.00 10.38 16.31
C ASP A 56 -32.13 9.76 17.42
N CYS A 57 -31.15 8.95 17.03
CA CYS A 57 -30.24 8.24 17.93
C CYS A 57 -28.80 8.37 17.44
N TRP A 58 -27.89 8.73 18.35
CA TRP A 58 -26.45 8.68 18.11
C TRP A 58 -25.93 7.29 18.50
N THR A 59 -25.21 6.63 17.58
CA THR A 59 -24.62 5.30 17.80
C THR A 59 -23.10 5.41 17.78
N GLN A 60 -22.43 4.58 18.57
CA GLN A 60 -20.99 4.71 18.81
C GLN A 60 -20.11 4.09 17.73
N ASP A 61 -20.67 3.38 16.75
CA ASP A 61 -19.89 2.66 15.75
C ASP A 61 -20.50 2.74 14.36
N TRP A 62 -19.65 2.96 13.36
CA TRP A 62 -20.01 2.87 11.95
C TRP A 62 -20.00 1.40 11.54
N PHE A 63 -21.11 0.93 10.95
CA PHE A 63 -21.21 -0.44 10.46
C PHE A 63 -21.03 -0.50 8.95
N VAL A 64 -20.17 -1.41 8.48
CA VAL A 64 -20.00 -1.67 7.05
C VAL A 64 -21.13 -2.59 6.59
N LEU A 65 -22.12 -2.03 5.89
CA LEU A 65 -23.29 -2.77 5.38
C LEU A 65 -22.96 -3.68 4.19
N ALA A 66 -21.99 -3.29 3.37
CA ALA A 66 -21.52 -4.06 2.23
C ALA A 66 -20.11 -3.59 1.85
N TYR A 67 -19.23 -4.55 1.56
CA TYR A 67 -17.91 -4.30 1.00
C TYR A 67 -17.68 -5.23 -0.19
N GLY A 68 -17.06 -4.73 -1.26
CA GLY A 68 -16.90 -5.48 -2.50
C GLY A 68 -15.98 -4.78 -3.50
N ASN A 69 -15.85 -5.37 -4.69
CA ASN A 69 -14.96 -4.91 -5.77
C ASN A 69 -13.45 -5.01 -5.45
N TYR A 70 -13.04 -6.10 -4.78
CA TYR A 70 -11.64 -6.47 -4.75
C TYR A 70 -11.15 -6.75 -6.16
N ARG A 71 -10.13 -6.01 -6.58
CA ARG A 71 -9.43 -6.31 -7.83
C ARG A 71 -8.40 -7.39 -7.57
N TYR A 72 -8.66 -8.57 -8.11
CA TYR A 72 -7.69 -9.67 -8.16
C TYR A 72 -6.62 -9.49 -9.25
N ALA A 73 -6.76 -8.46 -10.09
CA ALA A 73 -5.83 -8.12 -11.15
C ALA A 73 -5.17 -6.76 -10.89
N SER A 74 -3.87 -6.66 -11.20
CA SER A 74 -3.13 -5.42 -11.08
C SER A 74 -3.72 -4.32 -11.96
N ILE A 75 -3.69 -3.08 -11.46
CA ILE A 75 -4.07 -1.90 -12.25
C ILE A 75 -3.04 -1.77 -13.37
N LYS A 76 -3.48 -1.96 -14.61
CA LYS A 76 -2.62 -1.69 -15.78
C LYS A 76 -2.37 -0.19 -15.84
N LYS A 77 -1.10 0.19 -15.88
CA LYS A 77 -0.66 1.56 -16.17
C LYS A 77 -1.05 1.97 -17.58
#